data_AF-H1LDR7-F1
#
_entry.id   AF-H1LDR7-F1
#
_cell.length_a   1.000
_cell.length_b   1.000
_cell.length_c   1.000
_cell.angle_alpha   90.00
_cell.angle_beta   90.00
_cell.angle_gamma   90.00
#
_symmetry.space_group_name_H-M   'P 1'
#
loop_
_entity.id
_entity.type
_entity.pdbx_description
1 polymer ?
#
loop_
_entity_poly.entity_id
_entity_poly.type
_entity_poly.pdbx_seq_one_letter_code
_entity_poly.pdbx_strand_id
1 'polypeptide(L)' 'MTLLNDDFLLGNETAKTLFHDYAAKMPIIDFHCHLNPQEIYENKNYPNITRI' A
#
# COMPACT_ATOMS: atom_id res chain seq x y z
N MET A 1 -21.48 -9.22 -3.96
CA MET A 1 -20.49 -8.12 -4.08
C MET A 1 -19.99 -7.81 -2.69
N THR A 2 -18.68 -7.98 -2.48
CA THR A 2 -18.00 -7.63 -1.23
C THR A 2 -17.50 -6.20 -1.35
N LEU A 3 -17.61 -5.40 -0.28
CA LEU A 3 -17.31 -3.95 -0.31
C LEU A 3 -15.87 -3.63 -0.74
N LEU A 4 -14.90 -4.40 -0.26
CA LEU A 4 -13.48 -4.32 -0.61
C LEU A 4 -13.05 -5.72 -1.06
N ASN A 5 -13.08 -5.98 -2.36
CA ASN A 5 -12.57 -7.22 -2.96
C ASN A 5 -11.29 -6.93 -3.76
N ASP A 6 -10.70 -7.97 -4.36
CA ASP A 6 -9.46 -7.83 -5.13
C ASP A 6 -9.62 -6.90 -6.34
N ASP A 7 -10.84 -6.75 -6.87
CA ASP A 7 -11.17 -5.87 -7.98
C ASP A 7 -11.66 -4.48 -7.54
N PHE A 8 -11.38 -4.07 -6.30
CA PHE A 8 -11.81 -2.78 -5.78
C PHE A 8 -11.29 -1.63 -6.65
N LEU A 9 -12.21 -0.78 -7.13
CA LEU A 9 -11.97 0.30 -8.11
C LEU A 9 -11.60 -0.13 -9.54
N LEU A 10 -11.56 -1.44 -9.85
CA LEU A 10 -11.23 -1.95 -11.19
C LEU A 10 -12.51 -2.20 -12.01
N GLY A 11 -12.98 -1.16 -12.71
CA GLY A 11 -14.27 -1.16 -13.40
C GLY A 11 -14.37 -1.95 -14.71
N ASN A 12 -13.27 -2.52 -15.22
CA ASN A 12 -13.27 -3.33 -16.45
C ASN A 12 -12.10 -4.34 -16.47
N GLU A 13 -12.15 -5.29 -17.39
CA GLU A 13 -11.15 -6.37 -17.50
C GLU A 13 -9.74 -5.84 -17.81
N THR A 14 -9.61 -4.79 -18.62
CA THR A 14 -8.30 -4.17 -18.89
C THR A 14 -7.68 -3.59 -17.62
N ALA A 15 -8.47 -2.92 -16.76
CA ALA A 15 -8.01 -2.39 -15.49
C ALA A 15 -7.53 -3.51 -14.55
N LYS A 16 -8.26 -4.63 -14.50
CA LYS A 16 -7.88 -5.82 -13.73
C LYS A 16 -6.55 -6.41 -14.20
N THR A 17 -6.41 -6.66 -15.50
CA THR A 17 -5.16 -7.17 -16.09
C THR A 17 -3.99 -6.24 -15.80
N LEU A 18 -4.14 -4.93 -16.04
CA LEU A 18 -3.05 -3.97 -15.82
C LEU A 18 -2.64 -3.90 -14.34
N PHE A 19 -3.59 -3.95 -13.41
CA PHE A 19 -3.29 -3.89 -11.99
C PHE A 19 -2.69 -5.20 -11.47
N HIS A 20 -3.41 -6.32 -11.64
CA HIS A 20 -3.04 -7.61 -11.04
C HIS A 20 -1.78 -8.22 -11.67
N ASP A 21 -1.63 -8.11 -12.99
CA ASP A 21 -0.51 -8.77 -13.67
C ASP A 21 0.77 -7.94 -13.63
N TYR A 22 0.65 -6.60 -13.55
CA TYR A 22 1.78 -5.68 -13.66
C TYR A 22 1.91 -4.76 -12.44
N ALA A 23 0.96 -3.85 -12.22
CA ALA A 23 1.14 -2.74 -11.29
C ALA A 23 1.33 -3.20 -9.83
N ALA A 24 0.57 -4.20 -9.38
CA ALA A 24 0.60 -4.69 -8.00
C ALA A 24 1.94 -5.30 -7.57
N LYS A 25 2.77 -5.71 -8.54
CA LYS A 25 4.08 -6.33 -8.31
C LYS A 25 5.24 -5.32 -8.34
N MET A 26 4.97 -4.07 -8.73
CA MET A 26 5.99 -3.05 -8.84
C MET A 26 6.42 -2.57 -7.44
N PRO A 27 7.70 -2.22 -7.26
CA PRO A 27 8.15 -1.60 -6.02
C PRO A 27 7.55 -0.20 -5.84
N ILE A 28 7.47 0.25 -4.60
CA ILE A 28 7.09 1.61 -4.26
C ILE A 28 8.33 2.52 -4.37
N ILE A 29 8.19 3.63 -5.06
CA ILE A 29 9.17 4.72 -5.09
C ILE A 29 8.56 5.91 -4.36
N ASP A 30 8.85 6.02 -3.06
CA ASP A 30 8.32 7.07 -2.18
C ASP A 30 9.30 8.25 -2.08
N PHE A 31 9.38 9.06 -3.14
CA PHE A 31 10.39 10.12 -3.27
C PHE A 31 10.14 11.34 -2.38
N HIS A 32 8.93 11.46 -1.82
CA HIS A 32 8.55 12.56 -0.94
C HIS A 32 7.62 12.05 0.16
N CYS A 33 8.12 12.01 1.39
CA CYS A 33 7.36 11.56 2.55
C CYS A 33 7.66 12.43 3.78
N HIS A 34 6.88 12.20 4.84
CA HIS A 34 7.04 12.87 6.14
C HIS A 34 7.24 11.87 7.29
N LEU A 35 7.77 10.68 6.97
CA LEU A 35 8.11 9.69 7.99
C LEU A 35 9.22 10.22 8.90
N ASN A 36 9.17 9.87 10.19
CA ASN A 36 10.21 10.26 11.13
C ASN A 36 11.47 9.40 10.91
N PRO A 37 12.62 9.99 10.49
CA PRO A 37 13.85 9.22 10.22
C PRO A 37 14.39 8.45 11.43
N GLN A 38 14.16 8.96 12.65
CA GLN A 38 14.59 8.30 13.87
C GLN A 38 13.85 6.97 14.08
N GLU A 39 12.55 6.93 13.78
CA GLU A 39 11.74 5.72 13.96
C GLU A 39 12.15 4.62 12.98
N ILE A 40 12.58 5.02 11.76
CA ILE A 40 13.17 4.12 10.77
C ILE A 40 14.51 3.57 11.29
N TYR A 41 15.39 4.44 11.78
CA TYR A 41 16.71 4.05 12.30
C TYR A 41 16.62 3.10 13.49
N GLU A 42 15.70 3.37 14.43
CA GLU A 42 15.51 2.57 15.63
C GLU A 42 14.67 1.31 15.41
N ASN A 43 14.07 1.14 14.23
CA ASN A 43 13.07 0.11 13.95
C ASN A 43 11.97 0.11 15.04
N LYS A 44 11.39 1.30 15.27
CA LYS A 44 10.48 1.56 16.39
C LYS A 44 9.29 0.60 16.36
N ASN A 45 9.05 -0.07 17.49
CA ASN A 45 7.85 -0.86 17.71
C ASN A 45 6.77 0.00 18.40
N TYR A 46 5.52 -0.09 17.93
CA TYR A 46 4.40 0.63 18.54
C TYR A 46 3.66 -0.27 19.54
N PRO A 47 3.26 0.25 20.72
CA PRO A 47 2.68 -0.57 21.79
C PRO A 47 1.21 -0.96 21.55
N ASN A 48 0.49 -0.23 20.70
CA ASN A 48 -0.90 -0.50 20.33
C ASN A 48 -1.31 0.30 19.08
N ILE A 49 -2.48 0.00 18.54
CA ILE A 49 -2.96 0.58 17.26
C ILE A 49 -3.23 2.09 17.32
N THR A 50 -3.56 2.67 18.49
CA THR A 50 -3.80 4.13 18.60
C THR A 50 -2.51 4.93 18.69
N ARG A 51 -1.35 4.25 18.71
CA ARG A 51 -0.01 4.82 18.86
C ARG A 51 0.91 4.53 17.67
N ILE A 52 0.41 3.86 16.63
CA ILE A 52 1.08 3.79 15.32
C ILE A 52 1.18 5.20 14.74
#